data_AF-A0A7S2VQP2-F1
#
_entry.id   AF-A0A7S2VQP2-F1
#
_cell.length_a   1.000
_cell.length_b   1.000
_cell.length_c   1.000
_cell.angle_alpha   90.00
_cell.angle_beta   90.00
_cell.angle_gamma   90.00
#
_symmetry.space_group_name_H-M   'P 1'
#
loop_
_entity.id
_entity.type
_entity.pdbx_description
1 polymer ?
#
loop_
_entity_poly.entity_id
_entity_poly.type
_entity_poly.pdbx_seq_one_letter_code
_entity_poly.pdbx_strand_id
1 'polypeptide(L)'
;PGKASNLAWALQVLMRHLLHGSVDLPNVIVTVADADSEFGAGYFENVTRGFVTLPEEERHLRIWQAPVFHLKNYHRQPGPVLVGTMFTCMQELAALNDPNAVRLPYSTYSLSLSLVRRVGGWDAEWIAE
;
A
#
# COMPACT_ATOMS: atom_id res chain seq x y z
N PRO A 1 11.01 8.54 -16.26
CA PRO A 1 11.03 8.98 -14.85
C PRO A 1 9.60 9.14 -14.30
N GLY A 2 9.23 8.30 -13.33
CA GLY A 2 7.91 8.26 -12.72
C GLY A 2 7.87 7.34 -11.48
N LYS A 3 6.74 7.33 -10.77
CA LYS A 3 6.58 6.59 -9.51
C LYS A 3 6.91 5.10 -9.67
N ALA A 4 6.36 4.45 -10.69
CA ALA A 4 6.61 3.04 -10.95
C ALA A 4 8.09 2.73 -11.26
N SER A 5 8.79 3.57 -12.04
CA SER A 5 10.24 3.40 -12.27
C SER A 5 11.08 3.53 -11.00
N ASN A 6 10.66 4.41 -10.07
CA ASN A 6 11.32 4.54 -8.77
C ASN A 6 11.08 3.31 -7.89
N LEU A 7 9.86 2.78 -7.89
CA LEU A 7 9.52 1.55 -7.17
C LEU A 7 10.27 0.34 -7.73
N ALA A 8 10.36 0.21 -9.05
CA ALA A 8 11.12 -0.85 -9.71
C ALA A 8 12.60 -0.82 -9.31
N TRP A 9 13.22 0.37 -9.31
CA TRP A 9 14.60 0.53 -8.83
C TRP A 9 14.72 0.25 -7.32
N ALA A 10 13.81 0.76 -6.51
CA ALA A 10 13.80 0.54 -5.06
C ALA A 10 13.70 -0.95 -4.71
N LEU A 11 12.90 -1.73 -5.45
CA LEU A 11 12.81 -3.18 -5.30
C LEU A 11 14.16 -3.85 -5.56
N GLN A 12 14.91 -3.44 -6.60
CA GLN A 12 16.24 -3.98 -6.87
C GLN A 12 17.23 -3.68 -5.73
N VAL A 13 17.17 -2.48 -5.15
CA VAL A 13 17.99 -2.12 -3.98
C VAL A 13 17.60 -2.94 -2.76
N LEU A 14 16.30 -3.05 -2.47
CA LEU A 14 15.76 -3.83 -1.37
C LEU A 14 16.19 -5.30 -1.47
N MET A 15 16.05 -5.91 -2.65
CA MET A 15 16.45 -7.31 -2.87
C MET A 15 17.93 -7.54 -2.62
N ARG A 16 18.81 -6.61 -3.04
CA ARG A 16 20.25 -6.70 -2.72
C ARG A 16 20.47 -6.71 -1.20
N HIS A 17 19.78 -5.84 -0.47
CA HIS A 17 19.90 -5.78 0.99
C HIS A 17 19.40 -7.07 1.67
N LEU A 18 18.25 -7.58 1.24
CA LEU A 18 17.64 -8.78 1.83
C LEU A 18 18.43 -10.06 1.54
N LEU A 19 19.01 -10.19 0.34
CA LEU A 19 19.82 -11.37 -0.04
C LEU A 19 21.16 -11.45 0.70
N HIS A 20 21.68 -10.33 1.20
CA HIS A 20 22.89 -10.31 2.03
C HIS A 20 22.60 -10.49 3.53
N GLY A 21 21.32 -10.44 3.93
CA GLY A 21 20.90 -10.60 5.32
C GLY A 21 20.45 -12.03 5.67
N SER A 22 20.11 -12.24 6.95
CA SER A 22 19.53 -13.48 7.48
C SER A 22 18.00 -13.43 7.57
N VAL A 23 17.34 -12.64 6.70
CA VAL A 23 15.88 -12.44 6.74
C VAL A 23 15.18 -13.58 6.02
N ASP A 24 14.16 -14.15 6.66
CA ASP A 24 13.30 -15.17 6.06
C ASP A 24 12.36 -14.54 5.02
N LEU A 25 12.77 -14.57 3.76
CA LEU A 25 12.12 -13.87 2.63
C LEU A 25 10.61 -14.15 2.47
N PRO A 26 10.10 -15.38 2.65
CA PRO A 26 8.66 -15.65 2.58
C PRO A 26 7.84 -14.85 3.59
N ASN A 27 8.40 -14.50 4.74
CA ASN A 27 7.71 -13.78 5.82
C ASN A 27 7.90 -12.25 5.75
N VAL A 28 8.47 -11.75 4.65
CA VAL A 28 8.63 -10.31 4.44
C VAL A 28 7.38 -9.69 3.81
N ILE A 29 6.90 -8.63 4.44
CA ILE A 29 5.85 -7.74 3.90
C ILE A 29 6.54 -6.44 3.46
N VAL A 30 6.23 -6.00 2.25
CA VAL A 30 6.69 -4.73 1.70
C VAL A 30 5.54 -3.72 1.79
N THR A 31 5.83 -2.52 2.26
CA THR A 31 4.88 -1.41 2.26
C THR A 31 5.37 -0.36 1.28
N VAL A 32 4.51 0.01 0.34
CA VAL A 32 4.71 1.15 -0.57
C VAL A 32 3.96 2.32 0.01
N ALA A 33 4.62 3.46 0.15
CA ALA A 33 4.02 4.68 0.69
C ALA A 33 4.60 5.92 0.00
N ASP A 34 3.78 6.95 -0.09
CA ASP A 34 4.22 8.25 -0.58
C ASP A 34 4.95 8.99 0.56
N ALA A 35 5.75 10.01 0.20
CA ALA A 35 6.59 10.72 1.16
C ALA A 35 5.79 11.48 2.24
N ASP A 36 4.51 11.75 1.98
CA ASP A 36 3.60 12.44 2.87
C ASP A 36 2.65 11.49 3.64
N SER A 37 2.73 10.18 3.39
CA SER A 37 1.92 9.17 4.08
C SER A 37 2.24 9.11 5.58
N GLU A 38 1.18 9.08 6.38
CA GLU A 38 1.25 8.86 7.83
C GLU A 38 0.45 7.60 8.18
N PHE A 39 1.04 6.73 8.99
CA PHE A 39 0.41 5.48 9.40
C PHE A 39 -0.25 5.65 10.76
N GLY A 40 -1.50 5.17 10.88
CA GLY A 40 -2.14 5.03 12.19
C GLY A 40 -1.36 4.06 13.08
N ALA A 41 -1.44 4.26 14.40
CA ALA A 41 -0.65 3.51 15.38
C ALA A 41 -0.76 1.97 15.24
N GLY A 42 -1.93 1.47 14.82
CA GLY A 42 -2.18 0.04 14.62
C GLY A 42 -1.95 -0.46 13.19
N TYR A 43 -1.49 0.35 12.23
CA TYR A 43 -1.43 -0.04 10.82
C TYR A 43 -0.62 -1.33 10.62
N PHE A 44 0.64 -1.33 11.06
CA PHE A 44 1.53 -2.48 10.88
C PHE A 44 1.08 -3.69 11.69
N GLU A 45 0.55 -3.50 12.91
CA GLU A 45 -0.02 -4.59 13.70
C GLU A 45 -1.18 -5.27 12.96
N ASN A 46 -2.09 -4.49 12.37
CA ASN A 46 -3.22 -5.04 11.62
C ASN A 46 -2.77 -5.74 10.33
N VAL A 47 -1.78 -5.20 9.61
CA VAL A 47 -1.20 -5.85 8.42
C VAL A 47 -0.53 -7.17 8.80
N THR A 48 0.31 -7.18 9.84
CA THR A 48 0.95 -8.39 10.34
C THR A 48 -0.10 -9.41 10.78
N ARG A 49 -1.11 -9.00 11.55
CA ARG A 49 -2.21 -9.89 11.96
C ARG A 49 -2.90 -10.49 10.73
N GLY A 50 -3.28 -9.67 9.76
CA GLY A 50 -3.93 -10.13 8.53
C GLY A 50 -3.09 -11.12 7.72
N PHE A 51 -1.77 -10.92 7.68
CA PHE A 51 -0.85 -11.85 7.02
C PHE A 51 -0.76 -13.19 7.75
N VAL A 52 -0.55 -13.17 9.07
CA VAL A 52 -0.30 -14.40 9.84
C VAL A 52 -1.55 -15.24 10.09
N THR A 53 -2.74 -14.63 10.09
CA THR A 53 -4.02 -15.35 10.28
C THR A 53 -4.51 -16.06 9.03
N LEU A 54 -3.99 -15.72 7.85
CA LEU A 54 -4.37 -16.36 6.60
C LEU A 54 -3.62 -17.68 6.37
N PRO A 55 -4.25 -18.66 5.71
CA PRO A 55 -3.56 -19.84 5.19
C PRO A 55 -2.35 -19.46 4.32
N GLU A 56 -1.33 -20.31 4.29
CA GLU A 56 -0.09 -20.06 3.53
C GLU A 56 -0.35 -19.89 2.02
N GLU A 57 -1.31 -20.65 1.49
CA GLU A 57 -1.73 -20.58 0.09
C GLU A 57 -2.37 -19.22 -0.29
N GLU A 58 -2.98 -18.53 0.68
CA GLU A 58 -3.69 -17.27 0.46
C GLU A 58 -2.86 -16.03 0.82
N ARG A 59 -2.02 -16.09 1.86
CA ARG A 59 -1.31 -14.91 2.37
C ARG A 59 -0.42 -14.23 1.33
N HIS A 60 0.06 -14.97 0.33
CA HIS A 60 0.88 -14.44 -0.75
C HIS A 60 0.09 -13.93 -1.96
N LEU A 61 -1.23 -13.86 -1.85
CA LEU A 61 -2.15 -13.41 -2.90
C LEU A 61 -3.01 -12.22 -2.46
N ARG A 62 -2.64 -11.55 -1.36
CA ARG A 62 -3.38 -10.41 -0.82
C ARG A 62 -2.56 -9.12 -0.90
N ILE A 63 -3.29 -8.02 -1.06
CA ILE A 63 -2.80 -6.66 -0.85
C ILE A 63 -3.63 -6.06 0.28
N TRP A 64 -2.96 -5.48 1.28
CA TRP A 64 -3.58 -4.81 2.41
C TRP A 64 -3.51 -3.31 2.21
N GLN A 65 -4.67 -2.66 2.23
CA GLN A 65 -4.78 -1.22 2.15
C GLN A 65 -5.77 -0.75 3.22
N ALA A 66 -5.37 0.26 3.98
CA ALA A 66 -6.27 0.99 4.87
C ALA A 66 -6.93 2.14 4.09
N PRO A 67 -8.11 2.64 4.49
CA PRO A 67 -8.67 3.84 3.86
C PRO A 67 -7.67 5.00 3.96
N VAL A 68 -7.49 5.72 2.85
CA VAL A 68 -6.59 6.87 2.79
C VAL A 68 -7.37 8.12 3.17
N PHE A 69 -6.86 8.87 4.16
CA PHE A 69 -7.46 10.12 4.60
C PHE A 69 -6.55 11.29 4.28
N HIS A 70 -7.02 12.19 3.40
CA HIS A 70 -6.26 13.37 2.96
C HIS A 70 -6.35 14.54 3.95
N LEU A 71 -6.05 14.29 5.23
CA LEU A 71 -6.35 15.24 6.33
C LEU A 71 -5.16 16.06 6.84
N LYS A 72 -3.93 15.78 6.37
CA LYS A 72 -2.66 16.34 6.91
C LYS A 72 -2.62 17.87 7.04
N ASN A 73 -3.31 18.59 6.15
CA ASN A 73 -3.44 20.05 6.20
C ASN A 73 -4.88 20.54 6.06
N TYR A 74 -5.86 19.68 6.37
CA TYR A 74 -7.27 19.92 6.10
C TYR A 74 -7.72 21.30 6.58
N HIS A 75 -7.48 21.64 7.84
CA HIS A 75 -7.88 22.92 8.46
C HIS A 75 -7.33 24.20 7.80
N ARG A 76 -6.33 24.11 6.91
CA ARG A 76 -5.72 25.26 6.23
C ARG A 76 -6.19 25.42 4.79
N GLN A 77 -7.00 24.48 4.30
CA GLN A 77 -7.49 24.44 2.93
C GLN A 77 -8.63 25.47 2.72
N PRO A 78 -8.78 26.04 1.51
CA PRO A 78 -9.95 26.84 1.16
C PRO A 78 -11.26 26.05 1.31
N GLY A 79 -12.36 26.74 1.59
CA GLY A 79 -13.70 26.16 1.80
C GLY A 79 -14.12 25.07 0.80
N PRO A 80 -14.01 25.30 -0.51
CA PRO A 80 -14.35 24.29 -1.51
C PRO A 80 -13.49 23.02 -1.43
N VAL A 81 -12.19 23.18 -1.14
CA VAL A 81 -11.26 22.04 -1.03
C VAL A 81 -11.53 21.24 0.24
N LEU A 82 -11.86 21.90 1.35
CA LEU A 82 -12.33 21.25 2.57
C LEU A 82 -13.53 20.33 2.28
N VAL A 83 -14.56 20.87 1.64
CA VAL A 83 -15.77 20.09 1.31
C VAL A 83 -15.42 18.91 0.39
N GLY A 84 -14.58 19.13 -0.63
CA GLY A 84 -14.10 18.06 -1.50
C GLY A 84 -13.38 16.95 -0.74
N THR A 85 -12.41 17.30 0.11
CA THR A 85 -11.67 16.34 0.94
C THR A 85 -12.59 15.56 1.88
N MET A 86 -13.60 16.21 2.48
CA MET A 86 -14.59 15.53 3.31
C MET A 86 -15.34 14.47 2.51
N PHE A 87 -15.85 14.81 1.32
CA PHE A 87 -16.54 13.84 0.45
C PHE A 87 -15.63 12.70 0.02
N THR A 88 -14.36 12.97 -0.34
CA THR A 88 -13.39 11.91 -0.65
C THR A 88 -13.19 10.96 0.52
N CYS A 89 -13.01 11.47 1.75
CA CYS A 89 -12.85 10.64 2.94
C CYS A 89 -14.12 9.82 3.24
N MET A 90 -15.31 10.39 3.04
CA MET A 90 -16.58 9.69 3.19
C MET A 90 -16.73 8.57 2.16
N GLN A 91 -16.31 8.82 0.91
CA GLN A 91 -16.34 7.83 -0.15
C GLN A 91 -15.37 6.67 0.12
N GLU A 92 -14.13 6.96 0.55
CA GLU A 92 -13.15 5.94 0.94
C GLU A 92 -13.70 5.04 2.05
N LEU A 93 -14.33 5.63 3.08
CA LEU A 93 -14.99 4.88 4.15
C LEU A 93 -16.17 4.05 3.65
N ALA A 94 -17.05 4.62 2.81
CA ALA A 94 -18.19 3.92 2.27
C ALA A 94 -17.76 2.73 1.39
N ALA A 95 -16.70 2.92 0.59
CA ALA A 95 -16.14 1.90 -0.28
C ALA A 95 -15.58 0.71 0.50
N LEU A 96 -15.20 0.84 1.78
CA LEU A 96 -14.80 -0.30 2.61
C LEU A 96 -15.93 -1.29 2.88
N ASN A 97 -17.18 -0.81 2.90
CA ASN A 97 -18.35 -1.64 3.18
C ASN A 97 -19.07 -2.13 1.91
N ASP A 98 -18.61 -1.73 0.72
CA ASP A 98 -19.21 -2.18 -0.54
C ASP A 98 -18.67 -3.57 -0.95
N PRO A 99 -19.49 -4.63 -0.94
CA PRO A 99 -19.05 -5.96 -1.35
C PRO A 99 -18.72 -6.07 -2.84
N ASN A 100 -19.19 -5.14 -3.67
CA ASN A 100 -19.01 -5.15 -5.12
C ASN A 100 -17.84 -4.27 -5.59
N ALA A 101 -17.24 -3.47 -4.69
CA ALA A 101 -16.14 -2.59 -5.05
C ALA A 101 -14.89 -3.39 -5.40
N VAL A 102 -14.38 -3.19 -6.63
CA VAL A 102 -13.04 -3.62 -7.02
C VAL A 102 -12.05 -2.60 -6.46
N ARG A 103 -11.34 -2.97 -5.41
CA ARG A 103 -10.39 -2.09 -4.72
C ARG A 103 -8.99 -2.33 -5.27
N LEU A 104 -8.53 -1.42 -6.12
CA LEU A 104 -7.14 -1.36 -6.54
C LEU A 104 -6.43 -0.28 -5.73
N PRO A 105 -5.31 -0.60 -5.09
CA PRO A 105 -4.59 0.37 -4.30
C PRO A 105 -3.91 1.38 -5.22
N TYR A 106 -4.25 2.66 -5.07
CA TYR A 106 -3.59 3.75 -5.77
C TYR A 106 -2.44 4.38 -4.95
N SER A 107 -2.43 4.18 -3.63
CA SER A 107 -1.38 4.64 -2.72
C SER A 107 -1.40 3.86 -1.40
N THR A 108 -0.27 3.89 -0.69
CA THR A 108 -0.10 3.46 0.70
C THR A 108 -0.70 2.08 1.00
N TYR A 109 -0.01 1.05 0.55
CA TYR A 109 -0.47 -0.34 0.67
C TYR A 109 0.69 -1.27 1.04
N SER A 110 0.34 -2.43 1.56
CA SER A 110 1.27 -3.47 1.94
C SER A 110 0.96 -4.77 1.21
N LEU A 111 1.99 -5.53 0.84
CA LEU A 111 1.85 -6.83 0.18
C LEU A 111 3.06 -7.71 0.48
N SER A 112 2.91 -9.02 0.33
CA SER A 112 4.03 -9.94 0.59
C SER A 112 5.14 -9.79 -0.46
N LEU A 113 6.40 -9.88 -0.05
CA LEU A 113 7.54 -9.88 -0.96
C LEU A 113 7.43 -11.03 -1.98
N SER A 114 6.91 -12.18 -1.56
CA SER A 114 6.62 -13.31 -2.45
C SER A 114 5.70 -12.93 -3.60
N LEU A 115 4.65 -12.14 -3.34
CA LEU A 115 3.73 -11.65 -4.39
C LEU A 115 4.48 -10.73 -5.37
N VAL A 116 5.21 -9.74 -4.83
CA VAL A 116 6.01 -8.80 -5.65
C VAL A 116 6.96 -9.55 -6.59
N ARG A 117 7.65 -10.57 -6.08
CA ARG A 117 8.57 -11.38 -6.87
C ARG A 117 7.87 -12.23 -7.94
N ARG A 118 6.69 -12.78 -7.64
CA ARG A 118 5.91 -13.59 -8.58
C ARG A 118 5.41 -12.78 -9.77
N VAL A 119 5.03 -11.52 -9.54
CA VAL A 119 4.51 -10.63 -10.60
C VAL A 119 5.60 -9.81 -11.31
N GLY A 120 6.85 -9.86 -10.82
CA GLY A 120 7.99 -9.16 -11.43
C GLY A 120 8.17 -7.71 -10.97
N GLY A 121 7.47 -7.27 -9.92
CA GLY A 121 7.54 -5.91 -9.40
C GLY A 121 6.59 -4.94 -10.12
N TRP A 122 7.02 -3.69 -10.25
CA TRP A 122 6.25 -2.60 -10.86
C TRP A 122 6.72 -2.35 -12.29
N ASP A 123 5.77 -2.15 -13.20
CA ASP A 123 6.05 -1.83 -14.60
C ASP A 123 6.54 -0.39 -14.72
N ALA A 124 7.76 -0.19 -15.23
CA ALA A 124 8.35 1.13 -15.39
C ALA A 124 7.90 1.87 -16.67
N GLU A 125 7.29 1.16 -17.61
CA GLU A 125 6.89 1.68 -18.93
C GLU A 125 5.48 2.28 -18.89
N TRP A 126 4.58 1.69 -18.11
CA TRP A 126 3.18 2.12 -18.03
C TRP A 126 2.83 2.72 -16.67
N ILE A 127 2.08 3.82 -16.71
CA ILE A 127 1.52 4.44 -15.51
C ILE A 127 0.30 3.61 -15.09
N ALA A 128 0.44 2.84 -14.01
CA ALA A 128 -0.64 2.05 -13.42
C ALA A 128 -1.25 2.71 -12.16
N GLU A 129 -0.77 3.89 -11.78
CA GLU A 129 -1.11 4.65 -10.58
C GLU A 129 -1.10 6.16 -10.81
#